data_AF-A0A0U5GW29-F1
#
_entry.id   AF-A0A0U5GW29-F1
#
_cell.length_a   1.000
_cell.length_b   1.000
_cell.length_c   1.000
_cell.angle_alpha   90.00
_cell.angle_beta   90.00
_cell.angle_gamma   90.00
#
_symmetry.space_group_name_H-M   'P 1'
#
loop_
_entity.id
_entity.type
_entity.pdbx_description
1 polymer ?
#
loop_
_entity_poly.entity_id
_entity_poly.type
_entity_poly.pdbx_seq_one_letter_code
_entity_poly.pdbx_strand_id
1 'polypeptide(L)'
;MITPYLPIYTAQQAQFYQIKKTSWKNVKKFIKYLDKQVLVKAKDRSGQETVILDVDFDDRRVLNFVPYRLPNKNALEGAGKSTATGKKPAAPTDGDPAVGQTLNVQSLYRPTSKLTPTIFPSLGSTNPSNYYKYSDVSTHIDQYTQSQNPPIIDPQNKRVITLNPFLANTIFTSSSPEDRNTLARGKTTRDMLLKRLVEDPTLMAPHYAILKPGQTLSDVKPKPGAAPKVNVILERRTGSKTVTKVSNLEIFGIIPNLLAEELQKKCASSTSVSQATGAAKGVMEVLVQGDQRKALETALTRRGLKSQWIEVVDKTKKKK
;
A
#
# COMPACT_ATOMS: atom_id res chain seq x y z
N MET A 1 -9.92 -9.13 4.43
CA MET A 1 -10.36 -9.86 3.22
C MET A 1 -10.94 -11.18 3.69
N ILE A 2 -12.21 -11.45 3.40
CA ILE A 2 -12.80 -12.78 3.66
C ILE A 2 -12.30 -13.69 2.55
N THR A 3 -11.78 -14.86 2.91
CA THR A 3 -11.36 -15.93 2.00
C THR A 3 -12.52 -16.90 1.81
N PRO A 4 -13.36 -16.75 0.77
CA PRO A 4 -14.58 -17.52 0.61
C PRO A 4 -14.37 -18.42 -0.61
N TYR A 5 -13.41 -19.35 -0.52
CA TYR A 5 -12.99 -20.11 -1.70
C TYR A 5 -12.96 -21.63 -1.50
N LEU A 6 -13.86 -22.16 -0.67
CA LEU A 6 -14.12 -23.60 -0.66
C LEU A 6 -15.64 -23.83 -0.77
N PRO A 7 -16.07 -24.85 -1.52
CA PRO A 7 -17.47 -25.27 -1.46
C PRO A 7 -17.81 -25.63 -0.01
N ILE A 8 -19.00 -25.23 0.44
CA ILE A 8 -19.45 -25.39 1.82
C ILE A 8 -19.99 -26.82 1.96
N TYR A 9 -19.32 -27.64 2.77
CA TYR A 9 -19.76 -29.02 3.03
C TYR A 9 -20.24 -29.22 4.48
N THR A 10 -20.05 -28.24 5.37
CA THR A 10 -20.44 -28.32 6.78
C THR A 10 -21.04 -27.01 7.31
N ALA A 11 -21.89 -27.11 8.34
CA ALA A 11 -22.54 -25.96 8.98
C ALA A 11 -21.54 -24.97 9.62
N GLN A 12 -20.38 -25.46 10.08
CA GLN A 12 -19.30 -24.62 10.62
C GLN A 12 -18.64 -23.78 9.51
N GLN A 13 -18.47 -24.35 8.31
CA GLN A 13 -17.91 -23.62 7.16
C GLN A 13 -18.85 -22.52 6.65
N ALA A 14 -20.18 -22.73 6.78
CA ALA A 14 -21.17 -21.72 6.40
C ALA A 14 -21.04 -20.41 7.20
N GLN A 15 -20.48 -20.45 8.43
CA GLN A 15 -20.28 -19.27 9.27
C GLN A 15 -19.29 -18.25 8.68
N PHE A 16 -18.42 -18.68 7.75
CA PHE A 16 -17.49 -17.79 7.07
C PHE A 16 -18.15 -16.97 5.96
N TYR A 17 -19.30 -17.41 5.45
CA TYR A 17 -20.05 -16.80 4.35
C TYR A 17 -21.29 -16.05 4.87
N GLN A 18 -21.07 -14.86 5.43
CA GLN A 18 -22.15 -14.00 5.93
C GLN A 18 -22.37 -12.80 5.02
N ILE A 19 -23.62 -12.38 4.82
CA ILE A 19 -23.93 -11.19 4.01
C ILE A 19 -23.21 -9.92 4.49
N LYS A 20 -22.98 -9.79 5.81
CA LYS A 20 -22.27 -8.66 6.45
C LYS A 20 -20.81 -8.53 6.00
N LYS A 21 -20.25 -9.59 5.43
CA LYS A 21 -18.89 -9.65 4.90
C LYS A 21 -18.82 -9.28 3.40
N THR A 22 -19.96 -8.99 2.78
CA THR A 22 -20.04 -8.53 1.38
C THR A 22 -20.17 -7.01 1.31
N SER A 23 -20.16 -6.44 0.10
CA SER A 23 -20.47 -5.02 -0.13
C SER A 23 -21.96 -4.68 0.05
N TRP A 24 -22.83 -5.67 0.24
CA TRP A 24 -24.26 -5.48 0.40
C TRP A 24 -24.64 -5.21 1.86
N LYS A 25 -25.39 -4.12 2.08
CA LYS A 25 -25.86 -3.72 3.43
C LYS A 25 -26.73 -4.79 4.11
N ASN A 26 -27.54 -5.52 3.34
CA ASN A 26 -28.38 -6.62 3.82
C ASN A 26 -28.78 -7.56 2.67
N VAL A 27 -29.32 -8.74 3.01
CA VAL A 27 -29.72 -9.79 2.04
C VAL A 27 -30.80 -9.26 1.09
N LYS A 28 -31.78 -8.52 1.62
CA LYS A 28 -32.87 -7.93 0.82
C LYS A 28 -32.37 -7.06 -0.33
N LYS A 29 -31.37 -6.21 -0.11
CA LYS A 29 -30.77 -5.38 -1.18
C LYS A 29 -30.03 -6.24 -2.22
N PHE A 30 -29.35 -7.29 -1.77
CA PHE A 30 -28.67 -8.22 -2.67
C PHE A 30 -29.67 -8.98 -3.56
N ILE A 31 -30.74 -9.53 -2.99
CA ILE A 31 -31.78 -10.23 -3.76
C ILE A 31 -32.47 -9.28 -4.74
N LYS A 32 -32.82 -8.05 -4.31
CA LYS A 32 -33.40 -7.04 -5.22
C LYS A 32 -32.45 -6.63 -6.36
N TYR A 33 -31.14 -6.69 -6.13
CA TYR A 33 -30.18 -6.48 -7.21
C TYR A 33 -30.20 -7.63 -8.20
N LEU A 34 -30.21 -8.88 -7.74
CA LEU A 34 -30.33 -10.06 -8.63
C LEU A 34 -31.65 -10.05 -9.42
N ASP A 35 -32.73 -9.59 -8.80
CA ASP A 35 -34.04 -9.40 -9.42
C ASP A 35 -34.01 -8.36 -10.55
N LYS A 36 -33.36 -7.21 -10.31
CA LYS A 36 -33.10 -6.22 -11.37
C LYS A 36 -32.19 -6.73 -12.48
N GLN A 37 -31.30 -7.66 -12.16
CA GLN A 37 -30.43 -8.31 -13.12
C GLN A 37 -31.15 -9.43 -13.88
N VAL A 38 -32.42 -9.70 -13.58
CA VAL A 38 -33.23 -10.76 -14.22
C VAL A 38 -32.63 -12.16 -13.99
N LEU A 39 -31.78 -12.31 -12.96
CA LEU A 39 -31.23 -13.63 -12.58
C LEU A 39 -32.16 -14.42 -11.67
N VAL A 40 -32.95 -13.70 -10.88
CA VAL A 40 -33.96 -14.27 -10.00
C VAL A 40 -35.22 -13.44 -10.13
N LYS A 41 -36.37 -14.00 -9.78
CA LYS A 41 -37.62 -13.27 -9.61
C LYS A 41 -37.92 -13.22 -8.12
N ALA A 42 -37.97 -12.03 -7.53
CA ALA A 42 -38.19 -11.90 -6.08
C ALA A 42 -39.42 -11.05 -5.74
N LYS A 43 -40.10 -11.38 -4.64
CA LYS A 43 -41.23 -10.61 -4.11
C LYS A 43 -41.11 -10.42 -2.60
N ASP A 44 -41.43 -9.23 -2.12
CA ASP A 44 -41.51 -8.95 -0.69
C ASP A 44 -42.84 -9.50 -0.13
N ARG A 45 -42.78 -10.26 0.97
CA ARG A 45 -43.96 -10.71 1.72
C ARG A 45 -44.12 -9.85 2.97
N SER A 46 -45.34 -9.77 3.51
CA SER A 46 -45.60 -9.06 4.77
C SER A 46 -44.75 -9.68 5.90
N GLY A 47 -44.02 -8.85 6.66
CA GLY A 47 -43.08 -9.33 7.69
C GLY A 47 -41.58 -9.13 7.42
N GLN A 48 -41.20 -8.23 6.50
CA GLN A 48 -39.81 -7.94 6.10
C GLN A 48 -39.05 -9.07 5.37
N GLU A 49 -39.71 -10.18 5.05
CA GLU A 49 -39.14 -11.28 4.28
C GLU A 49 -39.17 -10.98 2.77
N THR A 50 -38.08 -11.33 2.08
CA THR A 50 -37.99 -11.29 0.61
C THR A 50 -37.89 -12.73 0.12
N VAL A 51 -38.86 -13.15 -0.69
CA VAL A 51 -38.96 -14.52 -1.21
C VAL A 51 -38.50 -14.54 -2.66
N ILE A 52 -37.67 -15.51 -3.02
CA ILE A 52 -37.30 -15.80 -4.41
C ILE A 52 -38.35 -16.78 -4.95
N LEU A 53 -39.03 -16.37 -6.03
CA LEU A 53 -40.09 -17.12 -6.69
C LEU A 53 -39.56 -17.97 -7.84
N ASP A 54 -38.54 -17.48 -8.53
CA ASP A 54 -38.00 -18.12 -9.73
C ASP A 54 -36.52 -17.77 -9.91
N VAL A 55 -35.79 -18.62 -10.64
CA VAL A 55 -34.36 -18.45 -10.93
C VAL A 55 -34.12 -18.79 -12.39
N ASP A 56 -33.52 -17.86 -13.13
CA ASP A 56 -33.17 -18.08 -14.54
C ASP A 56 -31.82 -18.80 -14.64
N PHE A 57 -31.86 -20.12 -14.80
CA PHE A 57 -30.68 -20.96 -14.99
C PHE A 57 -30.15 -20.92 -16.43
N ASP A 58 -30.94 -20.43 -17.38
CA ASP A 58 -30.57 -20.30 -18.79
C ASP A 58 -29.90 -18.95 -19.10
N ASP A 59 -29.76 -18.07 -18.10
CA ASP A 59 -29.04 -16.80 -18.24
C ASP A 59 -27.60 -17.03 -18.70
N ARG A 60 -27.16 -16.21 -19.65
CA ARG A 60 -25.81 -16.28 -20.25
C ARG A 60 -24.69 -16.31 -19.21
N ARG A 61 -24.86 -15.66 -18.05
CA ARG A 61 -23.86 -15.61 -16.96
C ARG A 61 -23.79 -16.91 -16.18
N VAL A 62 -24.88 -17.67 -16.12
CA VAL A 62 -24.93 -19.01 -15.51
C VAL A 62 -24.32 -20.02 -16.48
N LEU A 63 -24.75 -20.01 -17.75
CA LEU A 63 -24.26 -20.93 -18.77
C LEU A 63 -22.77 -20.74 -19.09
N ASN A 64 -22.29 -19.49 -19.16
CA ASN A 64 -20.87 -19.18 -19.42
C ASN A 64 -20.08 -18.94 -18.15
N PHE A 65 -20.57 -19.41 -16.99
CA PHE A 65 -19.80 -19.30 -15.76
C PHE A 65 -18.53 -20.13 -15.89
N VAL A 66 -17.38 -19.45 -15.98
CA VAL A 66 -16.07 -20.09 -15.93
C VAL A 66 -15.68 -20.22 -14.46
N PRO A 67 -15.58 -21.44 -13.90
CA PRO A 67 -15.13 -21.63 -12.53
C PRO A 67 -13.74 -21.02 -12.38
N TYR A 68 -13.62 -20.03 -11.51
CA TYR A 68 -12.31 -19.49 -11.14
C TYR A 68 -11.60 -20.50 -10.24
N ARG A 69 -10.26 -20.58 -10.34
CA ARG A 69 -9.49 -21.53 -9.52
C ARG A 69 -9.64 -21.20 -8.05
N LEU A 70 -10.33 -22.09 -7.33
CA LEU A 70 -10.36 -22.13 -5.89
C LEU A 70 -9.02 -22.72 -5.38
N PRO A 71 -8.44 -22.21 -4.27
CA PRO A 71 -7.35 -22.88 -3.58
C PRO A 71 -7.80 -24.31 -3.24
N ASN A 72 -7.07 -25.30 -3.72
CA ASN A 72 -7.49 -26.70 -3.59
C ASN A 72 -7.46 -27.12 -2.11
N LYS A 73 -8.40 -27.97 -1.68
CA LYS A 73 -8.56 -28.38 -0.27
C LYS A 73 -7.30 -29.07 0.29
N ASN A 74 -6.52 -29.72 -0.58
CA ASN A 74 -5.21 -30.31 -0.23
C ASN A 74 -4.11 -29.28 0.08
N ALA A 75 -4.27 -28.01 -0.31
CA ALA A 75 -3.37 -26.93 0.10
C ALA A 75 -3.70 -26.40 1.52
N LEU A 76 -4.82 -26.84 2.11
CA LEU A 76 -5.27 -26.43 3.45
C LEU A 76 -5.25 -27.56 4.49
N GLU A 77 -5.27 -28.84 4.09
CA GLU A 77 -5.21 -30.00 5.02
C GLU A 77 -4.00 -30.94 4.80
N GLY A 78 -3.18 -30.72 3.77
CA GLY A 78 -2.04 -31.58 3.39
C GLY A 78 -0.69 -31.17 3.97
N ALA A 79 -0.61 -30.92 5.27
CA ALA A 79 0.65 -31.04 5.99
C ALA A 79 1.00 -32.55 6.09
N GLY A 80 1.78 -33.05 5.13
CA GLY A 80 2.48 -34.32 5.28
C GLY A 80 2.48 -35.25 4.07
N LYS A 81 3.64 -35.32 3.39
CA LYS A 81 4.18 -36.43 2.57
C LYS A 81 3.41 -36.73 1.26
N SER A 82 4.01 -37.04 0.10
CA SER A 82 5.38 -37.23 -0.38
C SER A 82 5.34 -37.32 -1.92
N THR A 83 6.46 -37.05 -2.61
CA THR A 83 6.93 -37.62 -3.92
C THR A 83 6.04 -37.41 -5.17
N ALA A 84 6.52 -37.04 -6.36
CA ALA A 84 7.69 -37.58 -7.09
C ALA A 84 8.24 -36.64 -8.20
N THR A 85 9.55 -36.80 -8.41
CA THR A 85 10.42 -36.58 -9.58
C THR A 85 9.87 -36.06 -10.92
N GLY A 86 10.53 -35.01 -11.46
CA GLY A 86 10.48 -34.69 -12.90
C GLY A 86 10.97 -33.31 -13.38
N LYS A 87 12.25 -32.95 -13.14
CA LYS A 87 13.05 -31.82 -13.73
C LYS A 87 12.74 -30.35 -13.31
N LYS A 88 13.66 -29.87 -12.45
CA LYS A 88 13.98 -28.50 -11.96
C LYS A 88 13.91 -27.38 -13.01
N PRO A 89 13.55 -26.14 -12.60
CA PRO A 89 14.46 -25.29 -11.81
C PRO A 89 13.99 -25.04 -10.36
N ALA A 90 14.97 -24.97 -9.45
CA ALA A 90 14.95 -24.59 -8.03
C ALA A 90 13.58 -24.43 -7.30
N ALA A 91 13.36 -25.32 -6.32
CA ALA A 91 12.20 -25.37 -5.43
C ALA A 91 11.91 -24.07 -4.68
N PRO A 92 10.64 -23.71 -4.42
CA PRO A 92 10.27 -23.08 -3.18
C PRO A 92 9.95 -24.18 -2.15
N THR A 93 10.69 -24.13 -1.06
CA THR A 93 10.38 -24.76 0.23
C THR A 93 8.90 -24.55 0.63
N ASP A 94 8.39 -25.38 1.56
CA ASP A 94 7.26 -25.09 2.48
C ASP A 94 7.47 -23.76 3.21
N GLY A 95 7.46 -22.66 2.46
CA GLY A 95 8.12 -21.42 2.80
C GLY A 95 7.16 -20.26 2.72
N ASP A 96 7.45 -19.24 3.50
CA ASP A 96 6.73 -17.97 3.48
C ASP A 96 6.60 -17.46 2.03
N PRO A 97 5.38 -17.22 1.51
CA PRO A 97 5.16 -16.77 0.14
C PRO A 97 5.77 -15.39 -0.16
N ALA A 98 6.13 -14.64 0.88
CA ALA A 98 6.89 -13.41 0.74
C ALA A 98 8.37 -13.68 0.40
N VAL A 99 8.91 -14.88 0.62
CA VAL A 99 10.32 -15.19 0.36
C VAL A 99 10.55 -15.34 -1.14
N GLY A 100 11.50 -14.58 -1.68
CA GLY A 100 11.80 -14.51 -3.10
C GLY A 100 10.93 -13.52 -3.88
N GLN A 101 9.97 -12.84 -3.23
CA GLN A 101 9.25 -11.75 -3.87
C GLN A 101 10.20 -10.57 -4.15
N THR A 102 9.99 -9.87 -5.26
CA THR A 102 10.62 -8.56 -5.47
C THR A 102 9.54 -7.48 -5.40
N LEU A 103 9.76 -6.49 -4.52
CA LEU A 103 8.87 -5.37 -4.34
C LEU A 103 9.52 -4.10 -4.89
N ASN A 104 8.71 -3.29 -5.57
CA ASN A 104 9.10 -1.94 -5.95
C ASN A 104 8.12 -0.95 -5.34
N VAL A 105 8.53 -0.28 -4.27
CA VAL A 105 7.76 0.81 -3.67
C VAL A 105 8.07 2.09 -4.41
N GLN A 106 7.05 2.69 -5.02
CA GLN A 106 7.16 3.97 -5.70
C GLN A 106 6.44 5.06 -4.91
N SER A 107 7.16 6.15 -4.63
CA SER A 107 6.59 7.39 -4.13
C SER A 107 5.95 8.15 -5.30
N LEU A 108 4.72 8.58 -5.11
CA LEU A 108 3.91 9.29 -6.09
C LEU A 108 3.39 10.58 -5.46
N TYR A 109 3.17 11.57 -6.30
CA TYR A 109 2.70 12.88 -5.90
C TYR A 109 1.47 13.23 -6.71
N ARG A 110 0.46 13.74 -6.01
CA ARG A 110 -0.76 14.20 -6.66
C ARG A 110 -0.93 15.70 -6.45
N PRO A 111 -1.02 16.50 -7.52
CA PRO A 111 -1.23 17.94 -7.40
C PRO A 111 -2.57 18.26 -6.76
N THR A 112 -2.60 19.30 -5.93
CA THR A 112 -3.82 19.86 -5.37
C THR A 112 -4.41 20.94 -6.30
N SER A 113 -5.61 21.42 -5.97
CA SER A 113 -6.29 22.49 -6.71
C SER A 113 -5.49 23.79 -6.77
N LYS A 114 -4.49 23.99 -5.91
CA LYS A 114 -3.59 25.15 -5.94
C LYS A 114 -2.67 25.15 -7.16
N LEU A 115 -2.28 23.97 -7.65
CA LEU A 115 -1.33 23.82 -8.75
C LEU A 115 -2.00 23.53 -10.10
N THR A 116 -3.28 23.15 -10.09
CA THR A 116 -4.08 22.91 -11.29
C THR A 116 -4.96 24.13 -11.62
N PRO A 117 -5.09 24.56 -12.88
CA PRO A 117 -4.49 23.99 -14.09
C PRO A 117 -3.08 24.57 -14.43
N THR A 118 -2.55 25.46 -13.60
CA THR A 118 -1.39 26.30 -13.94
C THR A 118 -0.10 25.54 -14.22
N ILE A 119 0.27 24.59 -13.36
CA ILE A 119 1.48 23.75 -13.54
C ILE A 119 1.09 22.34 -14.01
N PHE A 120 -0.03 21.83 -13.51
CA PHE A 120 -0.52 20.48 -13.81
C PHE A 120 -1.91 20.52 -14.45
N PRO A 121 -2.24 19.59 -15.34
CA PRO A 121 -3.58 19.50 -15.91
C PRO A 121 -4.63 19.21 -14.81
N SER A 122 -5.83 19.76 -15.00
CA SER A 122 -6.96 19.48 -14.11
C SER A 122 -7.52 18.08 -14.39
N LEU A 123 -6.99 17.08 -13.67
CA LEU A 123 -7.44 15.70 -13.75
C LEU A 123 -8.24 15.30 -12.51
N GLY A 124 -9.24 14.44 -12.72
CA GLY A 124 -10.06 13.87 -11.65
C GLY A 124 -9.23 13.10 -10.62
N SER A 125 -9.78 12.97 -9.41
CA SER A 125 -9.10 12.34 -8.28
C SER A 125 -8.85 10.84 -8.41
N THR A 126 -9.60 10.20 -9.30
CA THR A 126 -9.56 8.76 -9.56
C THR A 126 -8.79 8.43 -10.83
N ASN A 127 -8.31 9.43 -11.58
CA ASN A 127 -7.59 9.22 -12.82
C ASN A 127 -6.16 8.71 -12.51
N PRO A 128 -5.74 7.53 -13.02
CA PRO A 128 -4.39 7.01 -12.82
C PRO A 128 -3.28 7.95 -13.31
N SER A 129 -3.55 8.78 -14.32
CA SER A 129 -2.60 9.77 -14.84
C SER A 129 -2.45 11.00 -13.94
N ASN A 130 -3.22 11.11 -12.86
CA ASN A 130 -3.11 12.20 -11.88
C ASN A 130 -2.10 11.90 -10.75
N TYR A 131 -1.21 10.94 -10.98
CA TYR A 131 -0.18 10.53 -10.03
C TYR A 131 1.18 10.58 -10.71
N TYR A 132 2.05 11.44 -10.20
CA TYR A 132 3.32 11.80 -10.82
C TYR A 132 4.49 11.30 -9.98
N LYS A 133 5.55 10.84 -10.63
CA LYS A 133 6.84 10.59 -9.97
C LYS A 133 7.60 11.90 -9.82
N TYR A 134 8.68 11.87 -9.03
CA TYR A 134 9.57 13.02 -8.87
C TYR A 134 10.10 13.55 -10.22
N SER A 135 10.44 12.64 -11.14
CA SER A 135 10.86 12.98 -12.51
C SER A 135 9.79 13.74 -13.26
N ASP A 136 8.54 13.30 -13.15
CA ASP A 136 7.42 13.83 -13.91
C ASP A 136 7.06 15.23 -13.39
N VAL A 137 7.10 15.44 -12.06
CA VAL A 137 6.97 16.76 -11.44
C VAL A 137 8.05 17.72 -11.95
N SER A 138 9.31 17.25 -12.03
CA SER A 138 10.40 18.07 -12.57
C SER A 138 10.16 18.47 -14.02
N THR A 139 9.65 17.56 -14.86
CA THR A 139 9.30 17.83 -16.26
C THR A 139 8.15 18.85 -16.37
N HIS A 140 7.13 18.75 -15.52
CA HIS A 140 6.03 19.71 -15.50
C HIS A 140 6.47 21.11 -15.07
N ILE A 141 7.37 21.22 -14.09
CA ILE A 141 7.99 22.51 -13.71
C ILE A 141 8.75 23.09 -14.90
N ASP A 142 9.48 22.25 -15.63
CA ASP A 142 10.22 22.65 -16.82
C ASP A 142 9.32 23.29 -17.87
N GLN A 143 8.27 22.58 -18.24
CA GLN A 143 7.27 23.01 -19.20
C GLN A 143 6.63 24.32 -18.76
N TYR A 144 6.24 24.42 -17.48
CA TYR A 144 5.68 25.64 -16.91
C TYR A 144 6.65 26.83 -17.01
N THR A 145 7.93 26.65 -16.66
CA THR A 145 8.91 27.74 -16.72
C THR A 145 9.22 28.20 -18.15
N GLN A 146 9.17 27.28 -19.11
CA GLN A 146 9.39 27.57 -20.53
C GLN A 146 8.17 28.24 -21.18
N SER A 147 6.96 27.97 -20.67
CA SER A 147 5.72 28.53 -21.20
C SER A 147 5.36 29.93 -20.67
N GLN A 148 6.14 30.50 -19.74
CA GLN A 148 5.82 31.80 -19.16
C GLN A 148 6.12 32.95 -20.12
N ASN A 149 5.20 33.92 -20.16
CA ASN A 149 5.38 35.19 -20.85
C ASN A 149 4.93 36.34 -19.92
N PRO A 150 5.84 37.23 -19.45
CA PRO A 150 7.27 37.31 -19.78
C PRO A 150 8.10 36.13 -19.25
N PRO A 151 9.28 35.84 -19.83
CA PRO A 151 10.16 34.77 -19.38
C PRO A 151 10.59 34.95 -17.92
N ILE A 152 10.46 33.89 -17.13
CA ILE A 152 10.86 33.89 -15.71
C ILE A 152 12.24 33.28 -15.47
N ILE A 153 12.83 32.61 -16.47
CA ILE A 153 14.17 32.03 -16.38
C ILE A 153 15.20 33.14 -16.57
N ASP A 154 16.19 33.21 -15.68
CA ASP A 154 17.25 34.22 -15.75
C ASP A 154 18.12 34.00 -17.01
N PRO A 155 18.30 35.02 -17.89
CA PRO A 155 19.08 34.87 -19.13
C PRO A 155 20.56 34.53 -18.89
N GLN A 156 21.13 34.97 -17.76
CA GLN A 156 22.54 34.72 -17.43
C GLN A 156 22.72 33.36 -16.74
N ASN A 157 21.70 32.90 -16.00
CA ASN A 157 21.75 31.64 -15.29
C ASN A 157 20.44 30.86 -15.40
N LYS A 158 20.39 29.88 -16.31
CA LYS A 158 19.22 29.03 -16.56
C LYS A 158 18.72 28.22 -15.35
N ARG A 159 19.48 28.16 -14.25
CA ARG A 159 19.06 27.50 -13.01
C ARG A 159 18.23 28.39 -12.10
N VAL A 160 18.28 29.70 -12.32
CA VAL A 160 17.60 30.72 -11.50
C VAL A 160 16.31 31.14 -12.19
N ILE A 161 15.26 31.21 -11.39
CA ILE A 161 13.90 31.56 -11.80
C ILE A 161 13.45 32.76 -10.98
N THR A 162 13.03 33.82 -11.65
CA THR A 162 12.39 34.98 -11.04
C THR A 162 10.97 34.61 -10.63
N LEU A 163 10.56 34.98 -9.42
CA LEU A 163 9.24 34.68 -8.91
C LEU A 163 8.19 35.53 -9.62
N ASN A 164 7.23 34.87 -10.27
CA ASN A 164 6.01 35.52 -10.74
C ASN A 164 4.96 35.56 -9.62
N PRO A 165 3.87 36.32 -9.79
CA PRO A 165 2.81 36.42 -8.79
C PRO A 165 2.21 35.06 -8.38
N PHE A 166 2.11 34.12 -9.32
CA PHE A 166 1.60 32.77 -9.03
C PHE A 166 2.54 32.00 -8.08
N LEU A 167 3.84 31.93 -8.39
CA LEU A 167 4.83 31.24 -7.56
C LEU A 167 4.91 31.87 -6.16
N ALA A 168 4.93 33.20 -6.08
CA ALA A 168 4.99 33.91 -4.81
C ALA A 168 3.73 33.68 -3.94
N ASN A 169 2.54 33.82 -4.53
CA ASN A 169 1.28 33.81 -3.78
C ASN A 169 0.65 32.42 -3.61
N THR A 170 1.17 31.39 -4.28
CA THR A 170 0.60 30.03 -4.23
C THR A 170 1.57 29.01 -3.63
N ILE A 171 2.86 29.12 -3.93
CA ILE A 171 3.87 28.10 -3.59
C ILE A 171 4.70 28.53 -2.38
N PHE A 172 5.21 29.76 -2.40
CA PHE A 172 6.02 30.32 -1.31
C PHE A 172 5.16 31.06 -0.28
N THR A 173 4.02 30.48 0.11
CA THR A 173 3.07 31.11 1.04
C THR A 173 3.29 30.71 2.50
N SER A 174 4.16 29.75 2.77
CA SER A 174 4.31 29.25 4.14
C SER A 174 5.08 30.26 4.99
N SER A 175 4.78 30.30 6.28
CA SER A 175 5.55 31.09 7.25
C SER A 175 6.96 30.53 7.51
N SER A 176 7.46 29.64 6.65
CA SER A 176 8.80 29.07 6.80
C SER A 176 9.85 30.17 6.55
N PRO A 177 10.99 30.13 7.28
CA PRO A 177 12.09 31.06 7.04
C PRO A 177 12.61 31.00 5.59
N GLU A 178 12.58 29.81 4.98
CA GLU A 178 13.01 29.58 3.59
C GLU A 178 12.09 30.26 2.57
N ASP A 179 10.77 30.20 2.77
CA ASP A 179 9.79 30.86 1.90
C ASP A 179 9.92 32.38 2.01
N ARG A 180 10.06 32.91 3.24
CA ARG A 180 10.27 34.36 3.47
C ARG A 180 11.53 34.88 2.80
N ASN A 181 12.64 34.15 2.91
CA ASN A 181 13.90 34.53 2.29
C ASN A 181 13.81 34.46 0.76
N THR A 182 13.11 33.45 0.23
CA THR A 182 12.88 33.30 -1.21
C THR A 182 12.02 34.43 -1.76
N LEU A 183 10.95 34.80 -1.06
CA LEU A 183 10.11 35.96 -1.38
C LEU A 183 10.89 37.27 -1.34
N ALA A 184 11.69 37.49 -0.30
CA ALA A 184 12.51 38.71 -0.16
C ALA A 184 13.54 38.85 -1.29
N ARG A 185 14.09 37.73 -1.78
CA ARG A 185 15.03 37.71 -2.91
C ARG A 185 14.34 37.87 -4.26
N GLY A 186 13.05 37.57 -4.37
CA GLY A 186 12.29 37.57 -5.63
C GLY A 186 12.78 36.53 -6.65
N LYS A 187 13.70 35.64 -6.27
CA LYS A 187 14.33 34.63 -7.13
C LYS A 187 14.47 33.31 -6.37
N THR A 188 14.30 32.21 -7.08
CA THR A 188 14.50 30.85 -6.58
C THR A 188 15.30 30.02 -7.58
N THR A 189 15.81 28.88 -7.16
CA THR A 189 16.40 27.91 -8.10
C THR A 189 15.36 26.87 -8.46
N ARG A 190 15.53 26.26 -9.63
CA ARG A 190 14.66 25.17 -10.06
C ARG A 190 14.60 24.00 -9.07
N ASP A 191 15.75 23.62 -8.52
CA ASP A 191 15.85 22.55 -7.53
C ASP A 191 15.10 22.89 -6.24
N MET A 192 15.24 24.13 -5.76
CA MET A 192 14.52 24.61 -4.58
C MET A 192 13.01 24.61 -4.81
N LEU A 193 12.56 25.06 -5.99
CA LEU A 193 11.15 25.02 -6.36
C LEU A 193 10.62 23.58 -6.36
N LEU A 194 11.31 22.65 -7.02
CA LEU A 194 10.93 21.24 -7.08
C LEU A 194 10.84 20.62 -5.68
N LYS A 195 11.87 20.84 -4.85
CA LYS A 195 11.89 20.40 -3.46
C LYS A 195 10.70 20.95 -2.67
N ARG A 196 10.43 22.25 -2.79
CA ARG A 196 9.31 22.92 -2.12
C ARG A 196 7.95 22.34 -2.50
N LEU A 197 7.71 22.06 -3.79
CA LEU A 197 6.46 21.45 -4.24
C LEU A 197 6.27 20.05 -3.66
N VAL A 198 7.33 19.26 -3.63
CA VAL A 198 7.30 17.86 -3.20
C VAL A 198 7.20 17.71 -1.68
N GLU A 199 7.81 18.61 -0.92
CA GLU A 199 7.79 18.59 0.55
C GLU A 199 6.50 19.16 1.15
N ASP A 200 5.76 19.99 0.40
CA ASP A 200 4.48 20.54 0.86
C ASP A 200 3.30 19.61 0.58
N PRO A 201 2.70 18.98 1.61
CA PRO A 201 1.53 18.13 1.40
C PRO A 201 0.29 18.92 0.95
N THR A 202 0.27 20.25 1.11
CA THR A 202 -0.83 21.11 0.64
C THR A 202 -0.73 21.47 -0.84
N LEU A 203 0.46 21.33 -1.43
CA LEU A 203 0.69 21.54 -2.87
C LEU A 203 0.67 20.21 -3.62
N MET A 204 1.38 19.21 -3.10
CA MET A 204 1.43 17.86 -3.66
C MET A 204 1.09 16.84 -2.57
N ALA A 205 -0.07 16.20 -2.69
CA ALA A 205 -0.50 15.17 -1.76
C ALA A 205 0.36 13.90 -1.95
N PRO A 206 1.08 13.44 -0.92
CA PRO A 206 1.94 12.26 -1.02
C PRO A 206 1.08 11.00 -1.17
N HIS A 207 1.50 10.14 -2.09
CA HIS A 207 0.91 8.82 -2.34
C HIS A 207 2.03 7.79 -2.53
N TYR A 208 1.68 6.52 -2.44
CA TYR A 208 2.60 5.44 -2.75
C TYR A 208 1.90 4.29 -3.47
N ALA A 209 2.67 3.56 -4.26
CA ALA A 209 2.25 2.30 -4.87
C ALA A 209 3.30 1.23 -4.57
N ILE A 210 2.86 0.02 -4.26
CA ILE A 210 3.73 -1.14 -4.08
C ILE A 210 3.49 -2.06 -5.26
N LEU A 211 4.47 -2.15 -6.14
CA LEU A 211 4.39 -2.96 -7.35
C LEU A 211 5.05 -4.31 -7.10
N LYS A 212 4.32 -5.37 -7.43
CA LYS A 212 4.85 -6.74 -7.52
C LYS A 212 5.57 -6.94 -8.86
N PRO A 213 6.32 -8.05 -9.04
CA PRO A 213 7.03 -8.30 -10.29
C PRO A 213 6.04 -8.31 -11.47
N GLY A 214 6.34 -7.54 -12.52
CA GLY A 214 5.49 -7.44 -13.71
C GLY A 214 4.28 -6.50 -13.61
N GLN A 215 4.05 -5.83 -12.47
CA GLN A 215 2.99 -4.84 -12.33
C GLN A 215 3.47 -3.43 -12.66
N THR A 216 2.56 -2.63 -13.25
CA THR A 216 2.74 -1.21 -13.52
C THR A 216 1.86 -0.35 -12.62
N LEU A 217 2.05 0.97 -12.64
CA LEU A 217 1.24 1.92 -11.88
C LEU A 217 -0.25 1.90 -12.30
N SER A 218 -0.55 1.44 -13.50
CA SER A 218 -1.93 1.28 -13.99
C SER A 218 -2.66 0.12 -13.31
N ASP A 219 -1.92 -0.92 -12.88
CA ASP A 219 -2.48 -2.13 -12.28
C ASP A 219 -2.74 -1.97 -10.77
N VAL A 220 -2.12 -0.97 -10.13
CA VAL A 220 -2.14 -0.79 -8.69
C VAL A 220 -2.65 0.60 -8.34
N LYS A 221 -3.77 0.66 -7.63
CA LYS A 221 -4.31 1.93 -7.12
C LYS A 221 -3.34 2.54 -6.09
N PRO A 222 -2.83 3.77 -6.31
CA PRO A 222 -1.99 4.45 -5.33
C PRO A 222 -2.74 4.68 -4.01
N LYS A 223 -2.05 4.43 -2.90
CA LYS A 223 -2.56 4.68 -1.55
C LYS A 223 -2.11 6.05 -1.08
N PRO A 224 -2.94 6.78 -0.31
CA PRO A 224 -2.55 8.07 0.25
C PRO A 224 -1.49 7.90 1.34
N GLY A 225 -0.61 8.89 1.44
CA GLY A 225 0.45 8.96 2.44
C GLY A 225 1.85 8.78 1.85
N ALA A 226 2.86 8.97 2.70
CA ALA A 226 4.26 8.71 2.35
C ALA A 226 4.51 7.22 2.10
N ALA A 227 5.57 6.91 1.36
CA ALA A 227 6.00 5.54 1.14
C ALA A 227 6.20 4.82 2.50
N PRO A 228 5.55 3.67 2.70
CA PRO A 228 5.63 2.95 3.96
C PRO A 228 7.04 2.44 4.21
N LYS A 229 7.40 2.36 5.49
CA LYS A 229 8.64 1.73 5.97
C LYS A 229 8.32 0.68 7.02
N VAL A 230 9.12 -0.37 7.09
CA VAL A 230 9.10 -1.33 8.19
C VAL A 230 9.83 -0.71 9.37
N ASN A 231 9.15 -0.61 10.50
CA ASN A 231 9.71 -0.02 11.71
C ASN A 231 10.32 -1.12 12.56
N VAL A 232 11.62 -1.03 12.81
CA VAL A 232 12.41 -1.93 13.66
C VAL A 232 12.85 -1.15 14.89
N ILE A 233 12.25 -1.45 16.04
CA ILE A 233 12.55 -0.75 17.29
C ILE A 233 13.31 -1.70 18.22
N LEU A 234 14.46 -1.26 18.72
CA LEU A 234 15.18 -1.97 19.78
C LEU A 234 14.96 -1.26 21.10
N GLU A 235 14.45 -1.98 22.08
CA GLU A 235 14.17 -1.45 23.42
C GLU A 235 14.63 -2.42 24.50
N ARG A 236 14.80 -1.91 25.72
CA ARG A 236 15.09 -2.74 26.90
C ARG A 236 13.78 -3.09 27.59
N ARG A 237 13.54 -4.39 27.80
CA ARG A 237 12.31 -4.89 28.45
C ARG A 237 12.43 -4.88 29.96
N THR A 238 13.53 -5.41 30.50
CA THR A 238 13.81 -5.45 31.95
C THR A 238 15.31 -5.58 32.17
N GLY A 239 15.93 -4.67 32.92
CA GLY A 239 17.37 -4.67 33.17
C GLY A 239 18.20 -4.59 31.89
N SER A 240 19.11 -5.54 31.68
CA SER A 240 19.98 -5.64 30.49
C SER A 240 19.31 -6.34 29.29
N LYS A 241 18.10 -6.90 29.45
CA LYS A 241 17.43 -7.65 28.38
C LYS A 241 16.87 -6.72 27.30
N THR A 242 17.41 -6.84 26.10
CA THR A 242 16.93 -6.15 24.90
C THR A 242 15.87 -6.98 24.18
N VAL A 243 14.97 -6.30 23.49
CA VAL A 243 13.99 -6.89 22.58
C VAL A 243 13.96 -6.10 21.29
N THR A 244 13.76 -6.80 20.18
CA THR A 244 13.60 -6.22 18.85
C THR A 244 12.14 -6.33 18.46
N LYS A 245 11.50 -5.20 18.15
CA LYS A 245 10.12 -5.10 17.71
C LYS A 245 10.07 -4.72 16.24
N VAL A 246 9.21 -5.37 15.47
CA VAL A 246 9.09 -5.17 14.03
C VAL A 246 7.62 -4.99 13.67
N SER A 247 7.29 -3.83 13.10
CA SER A 247 5.91 -3.50 12.73
C SER A 247 5.81 -3.03 11.27
N ASN A 248 4.58 -2.89 10.78
CA ASN A 248 4.26 -2.45 9.43
C ASN A 248 4.62 -3.43 8.29
N LEU A 249 4.73 -4.71 8.61
CA LEU A 249 5.12 -5.80 7.70
C LEU A 249 4.04 -6.13 6.66
N GLU A 250 2.78 -6.03 7.07
CA GLU A 250 1.61 -6.46 6.27
C GLU A 250 1.41 -5.59 5.03
N ILE A 251 1.84 -4.33 5.08
CA ILE A 251 1.78 -3.41 3.94
C ILE A 251 2.62 -3.94 2.76
N PHE A 252 3.70 -4.66 3.05
CA PHE A 252 4.58 -5.29 2.08
C PHE A 252 4.16 -6.74 1.72
N GLY A 253 3.01 -7.19 2.21
CA GLY A 253 2.55 -8.56 2.01
C GLY A 253 3.33 -9.61 2.81
N ILE A 254 4.13 -9.20 3.80
CA ILE A 254 4.82 -10.13 4.70
C ILE A 254 3.85 -10.56 5.78
N ILE A 255 3.79 -11.87 6.02
CA ILE A 255 2.96 -12.46 7.08
C ILE A 255 3.75 -12.44 8.40
N PRO A 256 3.30 -11.70 9.42
CA PRO A 256 4.02 -11.56 10.70
C PRO A 256 4.30 -12.89 11.41
N ASN A 257 3.35 -13.83 11.36
CA ASN A 257 3.49 -15.15 12.00
C ASN A 257 4.61 -15.98 11.36
N LEU A 258 4.70 -16.00 10.03
CA LEU A 258 5.75 -16.76 9.32
C LEU A 258 7.13 -16.13 9.52
N LEU A 259 7.19 -14.80 9.57
CA LEU A 259 8.42 -14.11 9.94
C LEU A 259 8.85 -14.44 11.37
N ALA A 260 7.90 -14.49 12.33
CA ALA A 260 8.19 -14.83 13.72
C ALA A 260 8.75 -16.25 13.84
N GLU A 261 8.14 -17.24 13.18
CA GLU A 261 8.63 -18.62 13.17
C GLU A 261 10.02 -18.77 12.54
N GLU A 262 10.31 -18.04 11.45
CA GLU A 262 11.64 -18.03 10.85
C GLU A 262 12.68 -17.42 11.79
N LEU A 263 12.35 -16.29 12.43
CA LEU A 263 13.24 -15.62 13.38
C LEU A 263 13.45 -16.46 14.63
N GLN A 264 12.43 -17.16 15.12
CA GLN A 264 12.56 -18.08 16.26
C GLN A 264 13.58 -19.17 15.99
N LYS A 265 13.50 -19.80 14.81
CA LYS A 265 14.42 -20.88 14.39
C LYS A 265 15.82 -20.34 14.13
N LYS A 266 15.96 -19.21 13.44
CA LYS A 266 17.28 -18.64 13.07
C LYS A 266 18.02 -18.02 14.25
N CYS A 267 17.30 -17.35 15.13
CA CYS A 267 17.89 -16.62 16.25
C CYS A 267 17.95 -17.46 17.53
N ALA A 268 17.42 -18.70 17.52
CA ALA A 268 17.22 -19.53 18.71
C ALA A 268 16.61 -18.75 19.89
N SER A 269 15.71 -17.83 19.57
CA SER A 269 15.19 -16.82 20.50
C SER A 269 13.66 -16.89 20.52
N SER A 270 13.06 -16.60 21.68
CA SER A 270 11.59 -16.54 21.78
C SER A 270 11.04 -15.37 20.97
N THR A 271 10.02 -15.65 20.16
CA THR A 271 9.29 -14.66 19.38
C THR A 271 7.81 -14.67 19.73
N SER A 272 7.16 -13.51 19.68
CA SER A 272 5.71 -13.40 19.85
C SER A 272 5.13 -12.40 18.85
N VAL A 273 3.91 -12.66 18.38
CA VAL A 273 3.18 -11.73 17.51
C VAL A 273 2.04 -11.11 18.30
N SER A 274 1.99 -9.79 18.36
CA SER A 274 0.96 -9.02 19.07
C SER A 274 0.50 -7.86 18.22
N GLN A 275 -0.60 -7.20 18.57
CA GLN A 275 -0.98 -5.96 17.90
C GLN A 275 0.07 -4.87 18.17
N ALA A 276 0.46 -4.13 17.13
CA ALA A 276 1.45 -3.06 17.22
C ALA A 276 0.95 -1.91 18.12
N THR A 277 1.77 -1.51 19.09
CA THR A 277 1.41 -0.48 20.06
C THR A 277 1.28 0.89 19.38
N GLY A 278 0.11 1.52 19.48
CA GLY A 278 -0.16 2.85 18.89
C GLY A 278 -0.55 2.83 17.41
N ALA A 279 -0.61 1.66 16.77
CA ALA A 279 -1.08 1.52 15.40
C ALA A 279 -2.60 1.25 15.34
N ALA A 280 -3.19 1.44 14.16
CA ALA A 280 -4.59 1.11 13.91
C ALA A 280 -4.89 -0.37 14.21
N LYS A 281 -6.13 -0.67 14.61
CA LYS A 281 -6.58 -2.04 14.89
C LYS A 281 -6.32 -2.93 13.68
N GLY A 282 -5.59 -4.02 13.90
CA GLY A 282 -5.23 -5.01 12.87
C GLY A 282 -3.81 -4.91 12.33
N VAL A 283 -3.00 -3.91 12.74
CA VAL A 283 -1.57 -3.92 12.44
C VAL A 283 -0.84 -4.78 13.46
N MET A 284 -0.16 -5.82 12.99
CA MET A 284 0.59 -6.74 13.86
C MET A 284 2.07 -6.34 13.98
N GLU A 285 2.64 -6.62 15.15
CA GLU A 285 4.05 -6.44 15.49
C GLU A 285 4.64 -7.80 15.91
N VAL A 286 5.84 -8.08 15.40
CA VAL A 286 6.65 -9.23 15.81
C VAL A 286 7.67 -8.76 16.83
N LEU A 287 7.64 -9.36 18.02
CA LEU A 287 8.63 -9.15 19.07
C LEU A 287 9.58 -10.35 19.11
N VAL A 288 10.87 -10.08 19.12
CA VAL A 288 11.95 -11.07 19.21
C VAL A 288 12.83 -10.72 20.40
N GLN A 289 13.18 -11.71 21.22
CA GLN A 289 14.12 -11.51 22.33
C GLN A 289 15.56 -11.31 21.81
N GLY A 290 16.27 -10.34 22.40
CA GLY A 290 17.64 -9.98 22.04
C GLY A 290 17.76 -8.92 20.94
N ASP A 291 19.00 -8.56 20.62
CA ASP A 291 19.35 -7.73 19.47
C ASP A 291 19.51 -8.62 18.23
N GLN A 292 18.50 -8.60 17.35
CA GLN A 292 18.45 -9.46 16.16
C GLN A 292 18.45 -8.67 14.85
N ARG A 293 19.06 -7.47 14.82
CA ARG A 293 19.08 -6.60 13.63
C ARG A 293 19.57 -7.31 12.37
N LYS A 294 20.71 -8.00 12.46
CA LYS A 294 21.34 -8.66 11.30
C LYS A 294 20.47 -9.79 10.74
N ALA A 295 19.91 -10.61 11.63
CA ALA A 295 19.03 -11.71 11.24
C ALA A 295 17.74 -11.18 10.60
N LEU A 296 17.18 -10.11 11.17
CA LEU A 296 15.99 -9.46 10.65
C LEU A 296 16.23 -8.81 9.28
N GLU A 297 17.31 -8.05 9.12
CA GLU A 297 17.66 -7.42 7.83
C GLU A 297 17.83 -8.48 6.73
N THR A 298 18.48 -9.60 7.07
CA THR A 298 18.60 -10.75 6.15
C THR A 298 17.24 -11.34 5.80
N ALA A 299 16.35 -11.53 6.79
CA ALA A 299 15.02 -12.08 6.58
C ALA A 299 14.10 -11.15 5.76
N LEU A 300 14.21 -9.84 5.96
CA LEU A 300 13.46 -8.82 5.22
C LEU A 300 13.99 -8.66 3.77
N THR A 301 15.31 -8.71 3.59
CA THR A 301 15.93 -8.65 2.26
C THR A 301 15.54 -9.86 1.40
N ARG A 302 15.50 -11.06 2.00
CA ARG A 302 14.97 -12.26 1.34
C ARG A 302 13.51 -12.13 0.91
N ARG A 303 12.75 -11.22 1.52
CA ARG A 303 11.36 -10.90 1.21
C ARG A 303 11.20 -9.67 0.31
N GLY A 304 12.29 -9.26 -0.36
CA GLY A 304 12.25 -8.20 -1.36
C GLY A 304 12.26 -6.78 -0.80
N LEU A 305 12.46 -6.59 0.51
CA LEU A 305 12.63 -5.25 1.07
C LEU A 305 14.06 -4.77 0.93
N LYS A 306 14.21 -3.54 0.48
CA LYS A 306 15.49 -2.82 0.46
C LYS A 306 15.72 -2.12 1.80
N SER A 307 16.99 -1.93 2.16
CA SER A 307 17.39 -1.23 3.39
C SER A 307 16.76 0.17 3.52
N GLN A 308 16.54 0.88 2.41
CA GLN A 308 15.85 2.18 2.37
C GLN A 308 14.39 2.18 2.89
N TRP A 309 13.74 1.01 2.93
CA TRP A 309 12.37 0.85 3.44
C TRP A 309 12.35 0.26 4.85
N ILE A 310 13.50 0.11 5.49
CA ILE A 310 13.65 -0.40 6.85
C ILE A 310 14.14 0.75 7.72
N GLU A 311 13.34 1.16 8.71
CA GLU A 311 13.69 2.19 9.67
C GLU A 311 14.07 1.54 11.00
N VAL A 312 15.34 1.67 11.38
CA VAL A 312 15.86 1.08 12.62
C VAL A 312 16.03 2.15 13.69
N VAL A 313 15.27 2.03 14.78
CA VAL A 313 15.32 2.94 15.93
C VAL A 313 15.89 2.20 17.13
N ASP A 314 17.06 2.64 17.58
CA ASP A 314 17.71 2.09 18.78
C ASP A 314 17.39 2.93 20.01
N LYS A 315 16.51 2.43 20.89
CA LYS A 315 16.20 3.06 22.19
C LYS A 315 17.06 2.50 23.33
N THR A 316 18.00 1.59 23.06
CA THR A 316 18.84 0.97 24.09
C THR A 316 20.03 1.84 24.48
N LYS A 317 20.42 2.78 23.62
CA LYS A 317 21.45 3.79 23.89
C LYS A 317 20.80 5.03 24.50
N LYS A 318 21.39 5.59 25.56
CA LYS A 318 20.97 6.90 26.10
C LYS A 318 21.04 7.91 24.96
N LYS A 319 19.95 8.67 24.74
CA LYS A 319 19.98 9.86 23.89
C LYS A 319 21.10 10.76 24.42
N LYS A 320 22.13 10.99 23.61
CA LYS A 320 23.01 12.14 23.79
C LYS A 320 22.32 13.36 23.19
#